data_AF-A0A3E0IKM3-F1
#
_entry.id   AF-A0A3E0IKM3-F1
#
_cell.length_a   1.000
_cell.length_b   1.000
_cell.length_c   1.000
_cell.angle_alpha   90.00
_cell.angle_beta   90.00
_cell.angle_gamma   90.00
#
_symmetry.space_group_name_H-M   'P 1'
#
loop_
_entity.id
_entity.type
_entity.pdbx_description
1 polymer ?
#
loop_
_entity_poly.entity_id
_entity_poly.type
_entity_poly.pdbx_seq_one_letter_code
_entity_poly.pdbx_strand_id
1 'polypeptide(L)'
;TQIIDEWGEHQMKTGDLIVYTSADPVLQIAAHEDIIPLEELYDICEKVREMTKDPKYLIGRIIARPYVGEPGNFTRTSNRHDYALKPFGKTVMNTLKDEGYDVIAIGKINDIFDGEGVTQAVRTKNNMDGMDQLMKVVEQDFTGMSFLNLVDFDALYGHRRDKPGYAQAIKDFDERLPDLLEALHEDDLLIITADHG
;
A
#
# COMPACT_ATOMS: atom_id res chain seq x y z
N THR A 1 -8.86 3.40 14.68
CA THR A 1 -9.30 2.88 15.97
C THR A 1 -10.31 3.83 16.55
N GLN A 2 -9.95 5.09 16.78
CA GLN A 2 -10.86 6.15 17.26
C GLN A 2 -12.28 6.14 16.65
N ILE A 3 -12.43 6.09 15.32
CA ILE A 3 -13.77 6.13 14.70
C ILE A 3 -14.66 4.92 15.07
N ILE A 4 -14.07 3.74 15.27
CA ILE A 4 -14.79 2.53 15.68
C ILE A 4 -15.17 2.64 17.15
N ASP A 5 -14.29 3.22 17.99
CA ASP A 5 -14.59 3.45 19.40
C ASP A 5 -15.73 4.47 19.57
N GLU A 6 -15.79 5.49 18.71
CA GLU A 6 -16.82 6.53 18.73
C GLU A 6 -18.17 6.07 18.17
N TRP A 7 -18.18 5.32 17.06
CA TRP A 7 -19.41 4.99 16.32
C TRP A 7 -19.80 3.51 16.34
N GLY A 8 -18.95 2.64 16.91
CA GLY A 8 -19.16 1.19 16.84
C GLY A 8 -20.43 0.73 17.55
N GLU A 9 -20.77 1.32 18.71
CA GLU A 9 -22.00 1.00 19.42
C GLU A 9 -23.26 1.41 18.61
N HIS A 10 -23.23 2.57 17.97
CA HIS A 10 -24.31 3.03 17.10
C HIS A 10 -24.47 2.07 15.91
N GLN A 11 -23.37 1.75 15.24
CA GLN A 11 -23.35 0.86 14.10
C GLN A 11 -23.95 -0.51 14.44
N MET A 12 -23.59 -1.08 15.60
CA MET A 12 -24.14 -2.37 16.02
C MET A 12 -25.64 -2.32 16.30
N LYS A 13 -26.17 -1.17 16.75
CA LYS A 13 -27.60 -1.00 17.05
C LYS A 13 -28.45 -0.77 15.81
N THR A 14 -27.92 -0.12 14.78
CA THR A 14 -28.70 0.32 13.62
C THR A 14 -28.40 -0.46 12.34
N GLY A 15 -27.21 -1.05 12.22
CA GLY A 15 -26.70 -1.59 10.96
C GLY A 15 -26.19 -0.53 9.98
N ASP A 16 -26.05 0.73 10.40
CA ASP A 16 -25.50 1.79 9.55
C ASP A 16 -24.02 1.53 9.22
N LEU A 17 -23.54 1.97 8.06
CA LEU A 17 -22.12 1.86 7.72
C LEU A 17 -21.29 2.97 8.36
N ILE A 18 -20.14 2.64 8.92
CA ILE A 18 -19.13 3.64 9.34
C ILE A 18 -18.22 3.91 8.14
N VAL A 19 -18.44 5.03 7.46
CA VAL A 19 -17.62 5.46 6.31
C VAL A 19 -16.70 6.60 6.72
N TYR A 20 -15.39 6.47 6.46
CA TYR A 20 -14.38 7.47 6.83
C TYR A 20 -13.20 7.50 5.85
N THR A 21 -12.32 8.49 5.95
CA THR A 21 -11.15 8.69 5.06
C THR A 21 -9.87 8.99 5.87
N SER A 22 -8.73 9.18 5.19
CA SER A 22 -7.47 9.64 5.76
C SER A 22 -6.90 10.79 4.93
N ALA A 23 -5.61 11.13 5.10
CA ALA A 23 -4.93 12.11 4.25
C ALA A 23 -4.69 11.61 2.82
N ASP A 24 -4.63 10.28 2.64
CA ASP A 24 -4.53 9.61 1.34
C ASP A 24 -5.88 9.59 0.62
N PRO A 25 -5.90 9.43 -0.72
CA PRO A 25 -7.13 9.27 -1.49
C PRO A 25 -7.76 7.88 -1.27
N VAL A 26 -8.25 7.63 -0.06
CA VAL A 26 -8.87 6.35 0.34
C VAL A 26 -10.24 6.57 0.96
N LEU A 27 -11.14 5.61 0.77
CA LEU A 27 -12.41 5.53 1.50
C LEU A 27 -12.47 4.20 2.22
N GLN A 28 -12.73 4.27 3.53
CA GLN A 28 -12.69 3.12 4.42
C GLN A 28 -14.11 2.88 4.94
N ILE A 29 -14.53 1.62 4.93
CA ILE A 29 -15.85 1.20 5.39
C ILE A 29 -15.64 0.20 6.52
N ALA A 30 -15.94 0.62 7.75
CA ALA A 30 -15.88 -0.25 8.93
C ALA A 30 -17.25 -0.81 9.27
N ALA A 31 -17.28 -2.10 9.59
CA ALA A 31 -18.49 -2.76 10.05
C ALA A 31 -18.19 -3.91 11.02
N HIS A 32 -19.04 -4.05 12.04
CA HIS A 32 -18.98 -5.18 12.96
C HIS A 32 -19.42 -6.49 12.28
N GLU A 33 -18.59 -7.53 12.35
CA GLU A 33 -18.80 -8.78 11.58
C GLU A 33 -20.09 -9.53 11.98
N ASP A 34 -20.52 -9.44 13.24
CA ASP A 34 -21.79 -10.05 13.70
C ASP A 34 -23.05 -9.31 13.23
N ILE A 35 -22.91 -8.08 12.72
CA ILE A 35 -24.02 -7.21 12.33
C ILE A 35 -24.12 -7.09 10.81
N ILE A 36 -22.97 -6.90 10.15
CA ILE A 36 -22.85 -6.89 8.69
C ILE A 36 -21.85 -7.98 8.33
N PRO A 37 -22.31 -9.11 7.77
CA PRO A 37 -21.44 -10.22 7.37
C PRO A 37 -20.34 -9.76 6.41
N LEU A 38 -19.18 -10.44 6.46
CA LEU A 38 -18.03 -10.10 5.62
C LEU A 38 -18.36 -10.05 4.13
N GLU A 39 -19.11 -11.02 3.62
CA GLU A 39 -19.50 -11.07 2.21
C GLU A 39 -20.33 -9.85 1.80
N GLU A 40 -21.20 -9.36 2.69
CA GLU A 40 -21.99 -8.16 2.46
C GLU A 40 -21.11 -6.90 2.52
N LEU A 41 -20.20 -6.81 3.48
CA LEU A 41 -19.24 -5.71 3.56
C LEU A 41 -18.37 -5.63 2.30
N TYR A 42 -17.94 -6.77 1.77
CA TYR A 42 -17.16 -6.85 0.53
C TYR A 42 -17.97 -6.41 -0.69
N ASP A 43 -19.21 -6.91 -0.85
CA ASP A 43 -20.13 -6.48 -1.92
C ASP A 43 -20.41 -4.96 -1.86
N ILE A 44 -20.58 -4.41 -0.66
CA ILE A 44 -20.72 -2.95 -0.45
C ILE A 44 -19.46 -2.22 -0.93
N CYS A 45 -18.27 -2.69 -0.56
CA CYS A 45 -17.02 -2.06 -0.96
C CYS A 45 -16.82 -2.11 -2.49
N GLU A 46 -17.20 -3.21 -3.14
CA GLU A 46 -17.17 -3.35 -4.61
C GLU A 46 -18.10 -2.36 -5.30
N LYS A 47 -19.34 -2.22 -4.80
CA LYS A 47 -20.30 -1.23 -5.31
C LYS A 47 -19.78 0.20 -5.15
N VAL A 48 -19.23 0.53 -3.98
CA VAL A 48 -18.62 1.84 -3.72
C VAL A 48 -17.40 2.07 -4.62
N ARG A 49 -16.59 1.04 -4.87
CA ARG A 49 -15.46 1.11 -5.81
C ARG A 49 -15.93 1.47 -7.21
N GLU A 50 -17.02 0.88 -7.69
CA GLU A 50 -17.58 1.21 -9.01
C GLU A 50 -18.08 2.66 -9.07
N MET A 51 -18.78 3.12 -8.03
CA MET A 51 -19.29 4.50 -7.95
C MET A 51 -18.17 5.56 -7.92
N THR A 52 -17.01 5.21 -7.35
CA THR A 52 -15.87 6.12 -7.15
C THR A 52 -14.86 6.08 -8.30
N LYS A 53 -15.22 5.48 -9.45
CA LYS A 53 -14.45 5.60 -10.71
C LYS A 53 -14.75 6.88 -11.48
N ASP A 54 -15.86 7.56 -11.15
CA ASP A 54 -16.18 8.87 -11.72
C ASP A 54 -15.07 9.88 -11.39
N PRO A 55 -14.48 10.59 -12.37
CA PRO A 55 -13.45 11.60 -12.15
C PRO A 55 -13.80 12.65 -11.08
N LYS A 56 -15.10 12.95 -10.90
CA LYS A 56 -15.59 13.89 -9.88
C LYS A 56 -15.36 13.38 -8.45
N TYR A 57 -15.35 12.07 -8.27
CA TYR A 57 -15.22 11.38 -6.97
C TYR A 57 -14.15 10.30 -7.03
N LEU A 58 -13.06 10.56 -7.75
CA LEU A 58 -12.01 9.59 -7.98
C LEU A 58 -11.27 9.29 -6.68
N ILE A 59 -11.48 8.10 -6.14
CA ILE A 59 -10.79 7.62 -4.93
C ILE A 59 -9.78 6.56 -5.34
N GLY A 60 -8.55 6.61 -4.83
CA GLY A 60 -7.50 5.66 -5.19
C GLY A 60 -7.78 4.24 -4.70
N ARG A 61 -8.31 4.11 -3.48
CA ARG A 61 -8.56 2.80 -2.85
C ARG A 61 -9.79 2.80 -1.95
N ILE A 62 -10.62 1.76 -2.06
CA ILE A 62 -11.66 1.44 -1.08
C ILE A 62 -11.14 0.36 -0.14
N ILE A 63 -11.36 0.47 1.17
CA ILE A 63 -10.82 -0.49 2.15
C ILE A 63 -11.94 -0.98 3.08
N ALA A 64 -12.20 -2.28 3.05
CA ALA A 64 -13.02 -2.96 4.03
C ALA A 64 -12.28 -3.05 5.37
N ARG A 65 -12.91 -2.59 6.45
CA ARG A 65 -12.36 -2.54 7.80
C ARG A 65 -13.26 -3.28 8.79
N PRO A 66 -13.40 -4.61 8.64
CA PRO A 66 -14.18 -5.39 9.58
C PRO A 66 -13.56 -5.34 10.98
N TYR A 67 -14.44 -5.40 11.98
CA TYR A 67 -14.06 -5.44 13.38
C TYR A 67 -15.02 -6.31 14.21
N VAL A 68 -14.57 -6.68 15.40
CA VAL A 68 -15.31 -7.47 16.38
C VAL A 68 -15.17 -6.85 17.77
N GLY A 69 -15.94 -7.32 18.73
CA GLY A 69 -15.84 -6.96 20.13
C GLY A 69 -17.11 -6.28 20.63
N GLU A 70 -16.97 -5.47 21.68
CA GLU A 70 -18.09 -4.82 22.35
C GLU A 70 -17.78 -3.33 22.59
N PRO A 71 -18.80 -2.48 22.83
CA PRO A 71 -18.58 -1.07 23.16
C PRO A 71 -17.52 -0.88 24.24
N GLY A 72 -16.48 -0.10 23.91
CA GLY A 72 -15.32 0.14 24.78
C GLY A 72 -14.17 -0.86 24.61
N ASN A 73 -14.33 -1.92 23.82
CA ASN A 73 -13.28 -2.91 23.52
C ASN A 73 -13.43 -3.50 22.11
N PHE A 74 -13.41 -2.65 21.08
CA PHE A 74 -13.45 -3.08 19.69
C PHE A 74 -12.06 -3.39 19.14
N THR A 75 -11.98 -4.44 18.31
CA THR A 75 -10.73 -4.87 17.65
C THR A 75 -10.96 -5.09 16.16
N ARG A 76 -10.15 -4.43 15.31
CA ARG A 76 -10.14 -4.70 13.87
C ARG A 76 -9.62 -6.10 13.60
N THR A 77 -10.25 -6.81 12.67
CA THR A 77 -9.84 -8.17 12.30
C THR A 77 -8.80 -8.17 11.19
N SER A 78 -8.26 -9.35 10.90
CA SER A 78 -7.39 -9.59 9.75
C SER A 78 -8.14 -9.70 8.42
N ASN A 79 -9.48 -9.69 8.43
CA ASN A 79 -10.34 -9.81 7.24
C ASN A 79 -10.40 -8.49 6.42
N ARG A 80 -9.38 -7.65 6.54
CA ARG A 80 -9.23 -6.45 5.74
C ARG A 80 -9.14 -6.85 4.26
N HIS A 81 -9.90 -6.16 3.42
CA HIS A 81 -9.79 -6.27 1.97
C HIS A 81 -9.69 -4.88 1.33
N ASP A 82 -8.88 -4.76 0.29
CA ASP A 82 -8.56 -3.49 -0.36
C ASP A 82 -8.93 -3.57 -1.84
N TYR A 83 -9.64 -2.56 -2.34
CA TYR A 83 -10.06 -2.44 -3.73
C TYR A 83 -9.37 -1.22 -4.36
N ALA A 84 -8.25 -1.47 -5.02
CA ALA A 84 -7.46 -0.44 -5.70
C ALA A 84 -7.99 -0.17 -7.11
N LEU A 85 -7.66 1.01 -7.65
CA LEU A 85 -7.75 1.22 -9.09
C LEU A 85 -6.55 0.57 -9.76
N LYS A 86 -6.82 -0.23 -10.80
CA LYS A 86 -5.79 -0.57 -11.78
C LYS A 86 -5.32 0.71 -12.48
N PRO A 87 -4.04 0.77 -12.91
CA PRO A 87 -3.58 1.81 -13.81
C PRO A 87 -4.55 2.01 -15.00
N PHE A 88 -4.81 3.26 -15.40
CA PHE A 88 -5.79 3.60 -16.45
C PHE A 88 -5.40 3.12 -17.86
N GLY A 89 -4.26 2.45 -18.01
CA GLY A 89 -3.77 1.88 -19.25
C GLY A 89 -2.61 0.93 -18.99
N LYS A 90 -2.20 0.23 -20.05
CA LYS A 90 -1.05 -0.69 -20.00
C LYS A 90 0.20 0.09 -19.59
N THR A 91 0.86 -0.37 -18.53
CA THR A 91 2.10 0.22 -18.02
C THR A 91 3.33 -0.41 -18.67
N VAL A 92 4.52 0.16 -18.46
CA VAL A 92 5.78 -0.46 -18.86
C VAL A 92 5.99 -1.81 -18.14
N MET A 93 5.56 -1.94 -16.87
CA MET A 93 5.60 -3.21 -16.13
C MET A 93 4.79 -4.29 -16.85
N ASN A 94 3.59 -3.96 -17.34
CA ASN A 94 2.81 -4.91 -18.13
C ASN A 94 3.56 -5.34 -19.39
N THR A 95 4.18 -4.40 -20.11
CA THR A 95 4.96 -4.73 -21.31
C THR A 95 6.13 -5.65 -21.01
N LEU A 96 6.91 -5.38 -19.95
CA LEU A 96 8.03 -6.22 -19.54
C LEU A 96 7.56 -7.66 -19.24
N LYS A 97 6.51 -7.79 -18.42
CA LYS A 97 5.93 -9.10 -18.08
C LYS A 97 5.41 -9.84 -19.30
N ASP A 98 4.71 -9.16 -20.20
CA ASP A 98 4.14 -9.76 -21.41
C ASP A 98 5.24 -10.30 -22.36
N GLU A 99 6.42 -9.66 -22.37
CA GLU A 99 7.59 -10.08 -23.14
C GLU A 99 8.48 -11.10 -22.39
N GLY A 100 8.06 -11.55 -21.20
CA GLY A 100 8.74 -12.57 -20.41
C GLY A 100 9.90 -12.09 -19.55
N TYR A 101 10.03 -10.78 -19.33
CA TYR A 101 11.00 -10.21 -18.39
C TYR A 101 10.49 -10.25 -16.94
N ASP A 102 11.42 -10.29 -16.00
CA ASP A 102 11.12 -10.22 -14.57
C ASP A 102 10.72 -8.81 -14.15
N VAL A 103 9.68 -8.70 -13.33
CA VAL A 103 9.24 -7.45 -12.70
C VAL A 103 9.05 -7.71 -11.21
N ILE A 104 10.11 -7.43 -10.45
CA ILE A 104 10.19 -7.68 -9.02
C ILE A 104 9.78 -6.41 -8.27
N ALA A 105 8.56 -6.41 -7.72
CA ALA A 105 8.01 -5.31 -6.97
C ALA A 105 8.35 -5.43 -5.47
N ILE A 106 9.05 -4.45 -4.92
CA ILE A 106 9.49 -4.44 -3.52
C ILE A 106 8.76 -3.33 -2.75
N GLY A 107 8.23 -3.68 -1.57
CA GLY A 107 7.47 -2.79 -0.71
C GLY A 107 6.05 -2.56 -1.25
N LYS A 108 5.67 -1.29 -1.40
CA LYS A 108 4.30 -0.88 -1.77
C LYS A 108 4.00 -0.97 -3.28
N ILE A 109 5.01 -1.23 -4.12
CA ILE A 109 4.85 -1.20 -5.58
C ILE A 109 3.73 -2.12 -6.07
N ASN A 110 3.65 -3.38 -5.59
CA ASN A 110 2.57 -4.28 -5.98
C ASN A 110 1.19 -3.72 -5.66
N ASP A 111 1.02 -3.11 -4.48
CA ASP A 111 -0.25 -2.54 -4.06
C ASP A 111 -0.61 -1.30 -4.87
N ILE A 112 0.38 -0.46 -5.20
CA ILE A 112 0.20 0.77 -6.00
C ILE A 112 -0.29 0.45 -7.42
N PHE A 113 0.26 -0.60 -8.03
CA PHE A 113 -0.10 -1.01 -9.39
C PHE A 113 -1.19 -2.08 -9.43
N ASP A 114 -1.81 -2.45 -8.29
CA ASP A 114 -2.81 -3.51 -8.20
C ASP A 114 -2.34 -4.84 -8.82
N GLY A 115 -1.05 -5.15 -8.67
CA GLY A 115 -0.38 -6.32 -9.25
C GLY A 115 -0.20 -6.28 -10.78
N GLU A 116 -0.60 -5.21 -11.46
CA GLU A 116 -0.46 -5.09 -12.91
C GLU A 116 1.02 -5.10 -13.32
N GLY A 117 1.38 -6.04 -14.19
CA GLY A 117 2.75 -6.20 -14.68
C GLY A 117 3.74 -6.80 -13.68
N VAL A 118 3.33 -7.14 -12.46
CA VAL A 118 4.22 -7.74 -11.45
C VAL A 118 4.38 -9.24 -11.71
N THR A 119 5.62 -9.75 -11.67
CA THR A 119 5.93 -11.19 -11.71
C THR A 119 6.23 -11.74 -10.32
N GLN A 120 6.86 -10.93 -9.47
CA GLN A 120 7.17 -11.25 -8.07
C GLN A 120 6.93 -10.04 -7.17
N ALA A 121 6.34 -10.27 -5.99
CA ALA A 121 6.09 -9.23 -4.99
C ALA A 121 6.79 -9.57 -3.66
N VAL A 122 7.58 -8.63 -3.15
CA VAL A 122 8.29 -8.74 -1.87
C VAL A 122 7.78 -7.65 -0.92
N ARG A 123 7.20 -8.04 0.21
CA ARG A 123 6.69 -7.08 1.22
C ARG A 123 7.83 -6.60 2.12
N THR A 124 7.72 -5.35 2.56
CA THR A 124 8.69 -4.72 3.46
C THR A 124 7.98 -4.14 4.69
N LYS A 125 8.73 -4.02 5.80
CA LYS A 125 8.24 -3.47 7.07
C LYS A 125 8.53 -1.99 7.25
N ASN A 126 9.67 -1.54 6.74
CA ASN A 126 10.21 -0.18 6.85
C ASN A 126 11.29 0.03 5.77
N ASN A 127 11.88 1.22 5.72
CA ASN A 127 12.90 1.56 4.72
C ASN A 127 14.14 0.67 4.78
N MET A 128 14.63 0.33 5.98
CA MET A 128 15.84 -0.50 6.13
C MET A 128 15.61 -1.94 5.65
N ASP A 129 14.46 -2.53 5.99
CA ASP A 129 14.06 -3.83 5.43
C ASP A 129 13.88 -3.73 3.91
N GLY A 130 13.38 -2.60 3.39
CA GLY A 130 13.33 -2.35 1.95
C GLY A 130 14.70 -2.42 1.27
N MET A 131 15.72 -1.80 1.87
CA MET A 131 17.11 -1.91 1.40
C MET A 131 17.64 -3.34 1.51
N ASP A 132 17.33 -4.06 2.59
CA ASP A 132 17.73 -5.46 2.78
C ASP A 132 17.12 -6.38 1.71
N GLN A 133 15.84 -6.17 1.36
CA GLN A 133 15.19 -6.94 0.29
C GLN A 133 15.76 -6.57 -1.08
N LEU A 134 16.10 -5.30 -1.32
CA LEU A 134 16.76 -4.90 -2.56
C LEU A 134 18.11 -5.59 -2.73
N MET A 135 18.94 -5.63 -1.69
CA MET A 135 20.23 -6.34 -1.75
C MET A 135 20.06 -7.83 -2.11
N LYS A 136 19.06 -8.51 -1.53
CA LYS A 136 18.75 -9.89 -1.90
C LYS A 136 18.29 -10.06 -3.34
N VAL A 137 17.68 -9.03 -3.93
CA VAL A 137 17.25 -9.05 -5.34
C VAL A 137 18.42 -8.78 -6.27
N VAL A 138 19.36 -7.91 -5.90
CA VAL A 138 20.60 -7.68 -6.65
C VAL A 138 21.45 -8.97 -6.75
N GLU A 139 21.41 -9.81 -5.71
CA GLU A 139 22.10 -11.13 -5.73
C GLU A 139 21.37 -12.21 -6.56
N GLN A 140 20.15 -11.96 -7.06
CA GLN A 140 19.40 -12.93 -7.86
C GLN A 140 19.78 -12.82 -9.34
N ASP A 141 19.84 -13.97 -10.02
CA ASP A 141 19.93 -14.01 -11.47
C ASP A 141 18.54 -13.76 -12.07
N PHE A 142 18.31 -12.54 -12.56
CA PHE A 142 17.06 -12.14 -13.23
C PHE A 142 17.37 -11.20 -14.40
N THR A 143 16.45 -11.11 -15.36
CA THR A 143 16.56 -10.13 -16.44
C THR A 143 15.26 -9.36 -16.54
N GLY A 144 15.31 -8.05 -16.24
CA GLY A 144 14.13 -7.19 -16.26
C GLY A 144 14.27 -6.00 -15.32
N MET A 145 13.31 -5.81 -14.41
CA MET A 145 13.24 -4.66 -13.52
C MET A 145 12.99 -5.07 -12.06
N SER A 146 13.82 -4.58 -11.15
CA SER A 146 13.53 -4.50 -9.72
C SER A 146 13.03 -3.09 -9.39
N PHE A 147 11.88 -2.98 -8.73
CA PHE A 147 11.26 -1.70 -8.41
C PHE A 147 10.91 -1.63 -6.93
N LEU A 148 11.64 -0.80 -6.18
CA LEU A 148 11.46 -0.56 -4.74
C LEU A 148 10.74 0.76 -4.45
N ASN A 149 9.82 0.74 -3.49
CA ASN A 149 9.31 1.93 -2.83
C ASN A 149 9.70 1.97 -1.34
N LEU A 150 10.34 3.06 -0.92
CA LEU A 150 10.74 3.34 0.46
C LEU A 150 9.74 4.33 1.09
N VAL A 151 8.71 3.79 1.75
CA VAL A 151 7.50 4.55 2.13
C VAL A 151 7.64 5.39 3.41
N ASP A 152 8.62 5.14 4.27
CA ASP A 152 8.67 5.79 5.59
C ASP A 152 8.86 7.30 5.49
N PHE A 153 9.57 7.76 4.44
CA PHE A 153 9.76 9.17 4.11
C PHE A 153 8.43 9.94 4.10
N ASP A 154 7.42 9.37 3.46
CA ASP A 154 6.08 9.94 3.37
C ASP A 154 5.26 9.65 4.64
N ALA A 155 5.09 8.37 4.99
CA ALA A 155 4.11 7.92 5.96
C ALA A 155 4.47 8.24 7.43
N LEU A 156 5.76 8.24 7.77
CA LEU A 156 6.23 8.46 9.13
C LEU A 156 6.69 9.90 9.36
N TYR A 157 7.24 10.56 8.34
CA TYR A 157 7.90 11.86 8.51
C TYR A 157 7.22 13.01 7.74
N GLY A 158 6.98 12.84 6.44
CA GLY A 158 6.39 13.85 5.55
C GLY A 158 5.01 14.32 6.02
N HIS A 159 4.04 13.40 6.07
CA HIS A 159 2.68 13.69 6.53
C HIS A 159 2.61 14.24 7.97
N ARG A 160 3.57 13.84 8.82
CA ARG A 160 3.63 14.27 10.22
C ARG A 160 4.41 15.57 10.43
N ARG A 161 4.99 16.13 9.36
CA ARG A 161 5.86 17.33 9.40
C ARG A 161 7.03 17.19 10.39
N ASP A 162 7.54 15.97 10.56
CA ASP A 162 8.67 15.66 11.43
C ASP A 162 9.99 15.87 10.69
N LYS A 163 10.50 17.11 10.73
CA LYS A 163 11.73 17.48 10.02
C LYS A 163 12.97 16.71 10.53
N PRO A 164 13.23 16.61 11.85
CA PRO A 164 14.36 15.84 12.35
C PRO A 164 14.31 14.36 11.95
N GLY A 165 13.14 13.72 12.05
CA GLY A 165 12.95 12.33 11.64
C GLY A 165 13.19 12.11 10.15
N TYR A 166 12.66 12.98 9.29
CA TYR A 166 12.88 12.91 7.85
C TYR A 166 14.37 13.04 7.51
N ALA A 167 15.06 14.02 8.10
CA ALA A 167 16.48 14.24 7.87
C ALA A 167 17.33 13.04 8.31
N GLN A 168 16.96 12.37 9.41
CA GLN A 168 17.63 11.15 9.83
C GLN A 168 17.37 9.99 8.86
N ALA A 169 16.13 9.78 8.44
CA ALA A 169 15.79 8.71 7.49
C ALA A 169 16.53 8.86 6.14
N ILE A 170 16.81 10.09 5.69
CA ILE A 170 17.61 10.32 4.48
C ILE A 170 19.06 9.87 4.69
N LYS A 171 19.64 10.16 5.87
CA LYS A 171 21.00 9.70 6.20
C LYS A 171 21.07 8.19 6.32
N ASP A 172 20.08 7.57 6.98
CA ASP A 172 20.02 6.11 7.13
C ASP A 172 19.93 5.44 5.74
N PHE A 173 19.22 6.03 4.79
CA PHE A 173 19.20 5.56 3.40
C PHE A 173 20.55 5.76 2.69
N ASP A 174 21.15 6.95 2.82
CA ASP A 174 22.44 7.29 2.21
C ASP A 174 23.56 6.34 2.69
N GLU A 175 23.57 5.98 3.98
CA GLU A 175 24.51 5.01 4.57
C GLU A 175 24.43 3.61 3.94
N ARG A 176 23.31 3.27 3.28
CA ARG A 176 23.09 1.97 2.61
C ARG A 176 23.47 1.98 1.13
N LEU A 177 23.65 3.17 0.52
CA LEU A 177 23.97 3.28 -0.89
C LEU A 177 25.35 2.71 -1.28
N PRO A 178 26.43 2.86 -0.47
CA PRO A 178 27.72 2.28 -0.82
C PRO A 178 27.65 0.77 -1.05
N ASP A 179 27.03 0.02 -0.12
CA ASP A 179 26.88 -1.43 -0.23
C ASP A 179 26.10 -1.83 -1.49
N LEU A 180 25.05 -1.07 -1.83
CA LEU A 180 24.27 -1.30 -3.05
C LEU A 180 25.12 -1.07 -4.29
N LEU A 181 25.84 0.05 -4.36
CA LEU A 181 26.66 0.41 -5.52
C LEU A 181 27.81 -0.59 -5.75
N GLU A 182 28.40 -1.13 -4.68
CA GLU A 182 29.43 -2.17 -4.77
C GLU A 182 28.90 -3.52 -5.26
N ALA A 183 27.60 -3.80 -5.07
CA ALA A 183 26.97 -5.05 -5.48
C ALA A 183 26.45 -5.05 -6.93
N LEU A 184 26.35 -3.89 -7.59
CA LEU A 184 25.87 -3.80 -8.97
C LEU A 184 26.93 -4.30 -9.96
N HIS A 185 26.46 -4.94 -11.03
CA HIS A 185 27.29 -5.34 -12.16
C HIS A 185 27.42 -4.22 -13.20
N GLU A 186 28.36 -4.37 -14.14
CA GLU A 186 28.65 -3.37 -15.20
C GLU A 186 27.47 -3.12 -16.15
N ASP A 187 26.55 -4.07 -16.27
CA ASP A 187 25.34 -4.00 -17.09
C ASP A 187 24.07 -3.64 -16.31
N ASP A 188 24.19 -3.37 -15.01
CA ASP A 188 23.08 -2.88 -14.19
C ASP A 188 22.89 -1.37 -14.28
N LEU A 189 21.64 -0.93 -14.21
CA LEU A 189 21.27 0.49 -14.15
C LEU A 189 20.46 0.79 -12.89
N LEU A 190 21.02 1.61 -12.00
CA LEU A 190 20.32 2.14 -10.84
C LEU A 190 19.67 3.50 -11.15
N ILE A 191 18.36 3.59 -10.91
CA ILE A 191 17.59 4.84 -11.01
C ILE A 191 17.00 5.16 -9.63
N ILE A 192 17.36 6.33 -9.08
CA ILE A 192 16.81 6.84 -7.82
C ILE A 192 15.95 8.06 -8.15
N THR A 193 14.71 8.07 -7.67
CA THR A 193 13.74 9.14 -7.93
C THR A 193 12.72 9.27 -6.81
N ALA A 194 11.82 10.25 -6.91
CA ALA A 194 10.66 10.43 -6.06
C ALA A 194 9.40 10.62 -6.92
N ASP A 195 8.25 10.30 -6.36
CA ASP A 195 6.93 10.45 -7.01
C ASP A 195 6.32 11.84 -6.78
N HIS A 196 6.62 12.47 -5.63
CA HIS A 196 6.16 13.81 -5.22
C HIS A 196 6.89 14.29 -3.94
N GLY A 197 6.49 15.44 -3.37
CA GLY A 197 6.99 16.00 -2.11
C GLY A 197 6.07 17.01 -1.45
#